data_AF-A0A0H2WSF4-F1
#
_entry.id   AF-A0A0H2WSF4-F1
#
_cell.length_a   1.000
_cell.length_b   1.000
_cell.length_c   1.000
_cell.angle_alpha   90.00
_cell.angle_beta   90.00
_cell.angle_gamma   90.00
#
_symmetry.space_group_name_H-M   'P 1'
#
loop_
_entity.id
_entity.type
_entity.pdbx_description
1 polymer ?
#
loop_
_entity_poly.entity_id
_entity_poly.type
_entity_poly.pdbx_seq_one_letter_code
_entity_poly.pdbx_strand_id
1 'polypeptide(L)' 'MIEVNEDHIVAVQVGNEQGEKLILKAADVTPYCEEGDFGVC' A
#
# COMPACT_ATOMS: atom_id res chain seq x y z
N MET A 1 4.14 5.18 -5.42
CA MET A 1 5.27 4.58 -4.65
C MET A 1 4.71 4.05 -3.35
N ILE A 2 5.13 2.87 -2.91
CA ILE A 2 4.70 2.29 -1.63
C ILE A 2 5.96 1.91 -0.85
N GLU A 3 6.06 2.39 0.39
CA GLU A 3 7.08 2.03 1.37
C GLU A 3 6.40 1.33 2.54
N VAL A 4 6.97 0.22 2.98
CA VAL A 4 6.48 -0.56 4.12
C VAL A 4 7.52 -0.50 5.21
N ASN A 5 7.15 0.06 6.36
CA ASN A 5 7.92 0.03 7.59
C ASN A 5 7.27 -0.95 8.57
N GLU A 6 7.98 -1.30 9.64
CA GLU A 6 7.57 -2.32 10.62
C GLU A 6 6.22 -1.99 11.30
N ASP A 7 5.92 -0.70 11.49
CA ASP A 7 4.70 -0.21 12.15
C ASP A 7 3.72 0.49 11.18
N HIS A 8 4.21 1.02 10.05
CA HIS A 8 3.40 1.85 9.17
C HIS A 8 3.77 1.70 7.69
N ILE A 9 2.78 1.88 6.83
CA ILE A 9 2.87 1.81 5.38
C ILE A 9 2.67 3.23 4.85
N VAL A 10 3.58 3.67 4.00
CA VAL A 10 3.52 4.95 3.31
C VAL A 10 3.19 4.69 1.85
N ALA A 11 2.07 5.20 1.36
CA ALA A 11 1.66 5.07 -0.03
C ALA A 11 1.47 6.45 -0.66
N VAL A 12 1.89 6.58 -1.92
CA VAL A 12 1.61 7.75 -2.76
C VAL A 12 0.78 7.28 -3.93
N GLN A 13 -0.43 7.83 -4.06
CA GLN A 13 -1.34 7.51 -5.16
C GLN A 13 -0.76 7.96 -6.50
N VAL A 14 -0.88 7.10 -7.51
CA VAL A 14 -0.59 7.45 -8.90
C VAL A 14 -1.60 8.49 -9.38
N GLY A 15 -1.11 9.62 -9.89
CA GLY A 15 -1.94 10.74 -10.33
C GLY A 15 -2.09 11.86 -9.30
N ASN A 16 -1.57 11.68 -8.07
CA ASN A 16 -1.55 12.77 -7.11
C ASN A 16 -0.32 13.65 -7.38
N GLU A 17 -0.50 14.70 -8.19
CA GLU A 17 0.58 15.60 -8.65
C GLU A 17 1.32 16.30 -7.51
N GLN A 18 0.67 16.45 -6.34
CA GLN A 18 1.27 17.02 -5.13
C GLN A 18 2.10 16.01 -4.32
N GLY A 19 2.03 14.71 -4.65
CA GLY A 19 2.80 13.67 -3.98
C GLY A 19 2.39 13.41 -2.53
N GLU A 20 1.13 13.67 -2.17
CA GLU A 20 0.66 13.45 -0.79
C GLU A 20 0.87 11.99 -0.37
N LYS A 21 1.49 11.84 0.80
CA LYS A 21 1.82 10.55 1.42
C LYS A 21 0.67 10.13 2.32
N LEU A 22 -0.01 9.06 1.94
CA LEU A 22 -0.94 8.35 2.81
C LEU A 22 -0.14 7.50 3.79
N ILE A 23 -0.36 7.69 5.08
CA ILE A 23 0.30 6.91 6.14
C ILE A 23 -0.77 6.02 6.79
N LEU A 24 -0.59 4.71 6.66
CA LEU A 24 -1.46 3.69 7.23
C LEU A 24 -0.68 2.93 8.29
N LYS A 25 -1.28 2.57 9.42
CA LYS A 25 -0.62 1.68 10.37
C LYS A 25 -0.76 0.24 9.90
N ALA A 26 0.31 -0.54 10.06
CA ALA A 26 0.32 -1.96 9.71
C ALA A 26 -0.76 -2.75 10.47
N ALA A 27 -1.05 -2.36 11.72
CA ALA A 27 -2.09 -2.98 12.53
C ALA A 27 -3.53 -2.70 12.05
N ASP A 28 -3.73 -1.61 11.30
CA ASP A 28 -5.04 -1.20 10.79
C ASP A 28 -5.31 -1.72 9.37
N VAL A 29 -4.34 -2.40 8.75
CA VAL A 29 -4.48 -2.99 7.43
C VAL A 29 -4.46 -4.51 7.50
N THR A 30 -5.35 -5.13 6.74
CA THR A 30 -5.38 -6.59 6.59
C THR A 30 -4.81 -6.93 5.22
N PRO A 31 -3.86 -7.87 5.11
CA PRO A 31 -3.39 -8.32 3.81
C PRO A 31 -4.57 -8.87 3.01
N TYR A 32 -4.81 -8.29 1.85
CA TYR A 32 -5.76 -8.84 0.90
C TYR A 32 -5.15 -10.10 0.30
N CYS A 33 -5.83 -11.23 0.46
CA CYS A 33 -5.48 -12.49 -0.15
C CYS A 33 -6.71 -13.02 -0.87
N GLU A 34 -6.69 -12.96 -2.19
CA GLU A 34 -7.65 -13.68 -3.02
C GLU A 34 -7.04 -15.04 -3.32
N GLU A 35 -7.81 -16.12 -3.18
CA GLU A 35 -7.40 -17.46 -3.64
C GLU A 35 -7.41 -17.48 -5.18
N GLY A 36 -6.39 -16.84 -5.75
CA GLY A 36 -6.20 -16.64 -7.17
C GLY A 36 -4.84 -15.98 -7.34
N ASP A 37 -3.94 -16.66 -8.05
CA ASP A 37 -2.64 -16.10 -8.44
C ASP A 37 -2.91 -14.71 -9.04
N PHE A 38 -2.39 -13.65 -8.40
CA PHE A 38 -2.44 -12.29 -8.93
C PHE A 38 -1.53 -12.26 -10.16
N GLY A 39 -2.06 -12.82 -11.26
CA GLY A 39 -1.35 -13.18 -12.48
C GLY A 39 -0.46 -12.04 -12.93
N VAL A 40 0.84 -12.28 -12.81
CA VAL A 40 1.87 -11.44 -13.39
C VAL A 40 1.77 -11.62 -14.90
N CYS A 41 1.24 -10.64 -15.62
CA CYS A 41 1.36 -10.50 -17.08
C CYS A 41 1.52 -9.03 -17.46
#